data_AF-A0A7C4T6J7-F1
#
_entry.id   AF-A0A7C4T6J7-F1
#
_cell.length_a   1.000
_cell.length_b   1.000
_cell.length_c   1.000
_cell.angle_alpha   90.00
_cell.angle_beta   90.00
_cell.angle_gamma   90.00
#
_symmetry.space_group_name_H-M   'P 1'
#
loop_
_entity.id
_entity.type
_entity.pdbx_description
1 polymer ?
#
loop_
_entity_poly.entity_id
_entity_poly.type
_entity_poly.pdbx_seq_one_letter_code
_entity_poly.pdbx_strand_id
1 'polypeptide(L)'
;MIHTSVAIVVALIVDAWLLAFVALRGRQTWLKATFVVLALSFILMGAAYVGSAEGLLAPSWHLAVLAALVLAHPLTAILVLSLIHGETLPRRRPASLLLLLPVPLIAALAPVDGWRLETAYELNLLGAFLVLCLAIALAETIHVRITSVLFQTESFWLSLGVVALIVAGPVYSYELGTLGVSAAVGLNVTTPVVLAAFALVTFHAEPFPTPFRGHRRRWSGASSVGGGLVFVFEEARPKYAIITARSEARRGRPVLILSRSGGKAGHPEDRPLTSMIEPTARAALRTVATASEFLVRDPGGIVVVRDLADIAALSGWPRTREMVARLAPMCRETNSTVILCTSRLSASEKEGLRSLRYPWWPLPDPADEIEAILARSFGPGAGRLLAAFCRGHALRRGDLTTDHIDAIASFLDEAVGDLAGTAGDAKAAQSLREQVASAVSALCAFRARNPASLAGGDWPSREAGATDQDLIVTAGEYWKGKETEELFASADALGARDPLYDRARSIFVEHLGNAGEGVLRLEIARLGKTPEELTSADIVRLADRASVDLAAMAEVIDLPRERQRLSDELESVRKRLLAIAGDDA
;
A
#
# COMPACT_ATOMS: atom_id res chain seq x y z
N MET A 1 45.29 -31.74 -1.13
CA MET A 1 44.15 -31.98 -0.22
C MET A 1 43.96 -30.85 0.80
N ILE A 2 44.99 -30.36 1.50
CA ILE A 2 44.82 -29.29 2.52
C ILE A 2 44.25 -27.98 1.93
N HIS A 3 44.76 -27.50 0.79
CA HIS A 3 44.25 -26.26 0.17
C HIS A 3 42.81 -26.36 -0.35
N THR A 4 42.38 -27.55 -0.81
CA THR A 4 41.00 -27.80 -1.28
C THR A 4 40.03 -27.87 -0.11
N SER A 5 40.41 -28.49 1.01
CA SER A 5 39.58 -28.51 2.23
C SER A 5 39.36 -27.11 2.80
N VAL A 6 40.40 -26.27 2.85
CA VAL A 6 40.27 -24.87 3.32
C VAL A 6 39.31 -24.06 2.46
N ALA A 7 39.38 -24.17 1.13
CA ALA A 7 38.47 -23.46 0.23
C ALA A 7 37.00 -23.88 0.44
N ILE A 8 36.74 -25.16 0.70
CA ILE A 8 35.40 -25.70 0.94
C ILE A 8 34.88 -25.27 2.31
N VAL A 9 35.74 -25.22 3.34
CA VAL A 9 35.37 -24.67 4.66
C VAL A 9 34.98 -23.20 4.55
N VAL A 10 35.71 -22.39 3.77
CA VAL A 10 35.32 -21.00 3.50
C VAL A 10 33.98 -20.93 2.78
N ALA A 11 33.74 -21.78 1.78
CA ALA A 11 32.45 -21.86 1.09
C ALA A 11 31.31 -22.20 2.05
N LEU A 12 31.50 -23.17 2.96
CA LEU A 12 30.51 -23.54 3.98
C LEU A 12 30.17 -22.38 4.92
N ILE A 13 31.17 -21.59 5.33
CA ILE A 13 30.96 -20.40 6.17
C ILE A 13 30.09 -19.38 5.43
N VAL A 14 30.35 -19.14 4.14
CA VAL A 14 29.55 -18.23 3.32
C VAL A 14 28.13 -18.76 3.12
N ASP A 15 27.97 -20.05 2.84
CA ASP A 15 26.66 -20.69 2.67
C ASP A 15 25.83 -20.60 3.96
N ALA A 16 26.45 -20.85 5.12
CA ALA A 16 25.81 -20.69 6.44
C ALA A 16 25.43 -19.23 6.73
N TRP A 17 26.27 -18.28 6.33
CA TRP A 17 25.95 -16.85 6.45
C TRP A 17 24.78 -16.44 5.54
N LEU A 18 24.74 -16.90 4.30
CA LEU A 18 23.64 -16.65 3.36
C LEU A 18 22.32 -17.29 3.83
N LEU A 19 22.40 -18.52 4.37
CA LEU A 19 21.28 -19.19 5.04
C LEU A 19 20.74 -18.32 6.17
N ALA A 20 21.59 -17.89 7.10
CA ALA A 20 21.20 -17.06 8.23
C ALA A 20 20.62 -15.72 7.75
N PHE A 21 21.22 -15.10 6.73
CA PHE A 21 20.76 -13.84 6.16
C PHE A 21 19.33 -13.95 5.61
N VAL A 22 19.06 -14.92 4.74
CA VAL A 22 17.72 -15.12 4.16
C VAL A 22 16.73 -15.60 5.23
N ALA A 23 17.16 -16.42 6.18
CA ALA A 23 16.30 -16.85 7.28
C ALA A 23 15.88 -15.68 8.19
N LEU A 24 16.74 -14.70 8.43
CA LEU A 24 16.44 -13.56 9.30
C LEU A 24 15.70 -12.44 8.57
N ARG A 25 16.01 -12.19 7.28
CA ARG A 25 15.46 -11.07 6.51
C ARG A 25 14.28 -11.46 5.61
N GLY A 26 14.21 -12.70 5.15
CA GLY A 26 13.17 -13.16 4.25
C GLY A 26 11.78 -13.12 4.90
N ARG A 27 10.85 -12.37 4.29
CA ARG A 27 9.45 -12.24 4.73
C ARG A 27 8.52 -13.29 4.11
N GLN A 28 8.86 -13.72 2.89
CA GLN A 28 8.11 -14.69 2.12
C GLN A 28 8.38 -16.10 2.65
N THR A 29 7.39 -16.71 3.30
CA THR A 29 7.54 -17.95 4.08
C THR A 29 7.90 -19.14 3.19
N TRP A 30 7.28 -19.27 2.02
CA TRP A 30 7.55 -20.37 1.10
C TRP A 30 8.94 -20.28 0.48
N LEU A 31 9.32 -19.09 0.00
CA LEU A 31 10.66 -18.87 -0.56
C LEU A 31 11.74 -19.05 0.49
N LYS A 32 11.52 -18.54 1.71
CA LYS A 32 12.44 -18.73 2.82
C LYS A 32 12.60 -20.22 3.15
N ALA A 33 11.50 -20.97 3.25
CA ALA A 33 11.57 -22.40 3.56
C ALA A 33 12.31 -23.18 2.45
N THR A 34 11.96 -22.97 1.19
CA THR A 34 12.61 -23.65 0.05
C THR A 34 14.09 -23.28 -0.07
N PHE A 35 14.44 -22.00 0.11
CA PHE A 35 15.84 -21.55 0.16
C PHE A 35 16.61 -22.19 1.32
N VAL A 36 16.02 -22.24 2.52
CA VAL A 36 16.64 -22.82 3.71
C VAL A 36 16.93 -24.30 3.51
N VAL A 37 15.97 -25.09 3.01
CA VAL A 37 16.16 -26.52 2.77
C VAL A 37 17.21 -26.76 1.67
N LEU A 38 17.22 -25.92 0.63
CA LEU A 38 18.22 -26.00 -0.44
C LEU A 38 19.63 -25.70 0.09
N ALA A 39 19.80 -24.59 0.82
CA ALA A 39 21.07 -24.19 1.41
C ALA A 39 21.59 -25.21 2.43
N LEU A 40 20.72 -25.77 3.28
CA LEU A 40 21.09 -26.86 4.19
C LEU A 40 21.54 -28.11 3.44
N SER A 41 20.93 -28.41 2.29
CA SER A 41 21.33 -29.55 1.45
C SER A 41 22.74 -29.34 0.89
N PHE A 42 23.07 -28.13 0.43
CA PHE A 42 24.43 -27.77 -0.02
C PHE A 42 25.46 -27.80 1.12
N ILE A 43 25.11 -27.25 2.29
CA ILE A 43 25.98 -27.28 3.48
C ILE A 43 26.25 -28.72 3.91
N LEU A 44 25.24 -29.59 3.92
CA LEU A 44 25.41 -31.00 4.27
C LEU A 44 26.38 -31.71 3.30
N MET A 45 26.25 -31.46 2.00
CA MET A 45 27.14 -32.04 0.99
C MET A 45 28.59 -31.56 1.16
N GLY A 46 28.81 -30.25 1.37
CA GLY A 46 30.15 -29.71 1.57
C GLY A 46 30.78 -30.16 2.89
N ALA A 47 30.01 -30.19 3.99
CA ALA A 47 30.49 -30.65 5.29
C ALA A 47 30.82 -32.15 5.27
N ALA A 48 30.01 -32.95 4.58
CA ALA A 48 30.27 -34.37 4.44
C ALA A 48 31.54 -34.68 3.66
N TYR A 49 31.88 -33.85 2.68
CA TYR A 49 33.16 -33.95 1.98
C TYR A 49 34.34 -33.62 2.88
N VAL A 50 34.30 -32.50 3.62
CA VAL A 50 35.41 -32.12 4.50
C VAL A 50 35.63 -33.21 5.55
N GLY A 51 34.55 -33.71 6.15
CA GLY A 51 34.66 -34.77 7.16
C GLY A 51 35.11 -36.12 6.60
N SER A 52 34.80 -36.47 5.34
CA SER A 52 35.34 -37.70 4.73
C SER A 52 36.81 -37.54 4.34
N ALA A 53 37.20 -36.38 3.80
CA ALA A 53 38.58 -36.07 3.43
C ALA A 53 39.52 -36.00 4.64
N GLU A 54 39.01 -35.61 5.81
CA GLU A 54 39.76 -35.56 7.07
C GLU A 54 39.65 -36.86 7.89
N GLY A 55 38.93 -37.88 7.39
CA GLY A 55 38.75 -39.17 8.08
C GLY A 55 37.84 -39.12 9.32
N LEU A 56 37.04 -38.06 9.47
CA LEU A 56 36.14 -37.81 10.59
C LEU A 56 34.75 -38.45 10.41
N LEU A 57 34.33 -38.69 9.16
CA LEU A 57 33.00 -39.23 8.85
C LEU A 57 33.06 -40.70 8.42
N ALA A 58 32.09 -41.48 8.94
CA ALA A 58 31.92 -42.88 8.58
C ALA A 58 31.39 -43.03 7.13
N PRO A 59 31.72 -44.13 6.43
CA PRO A 59 31.21 -44.42 5.08
C PRO A 59 29.67 -44.52 4.98
N SER A 60 28.98 -44.73 6.11
CA SER A 60 27.51 -44.78 6.14
C SER A 60 26.83 -43.47 5.73
N TRP A 61 27.56 -42.35 5.72
CA TRP A 61 27.03 -41.04 5.31
C TRP A 61 26.83 -40.88 3.80
N HIS A 62 27.40 -41.76 2.96
CA HIS A 62 27.29 -41.64 1.50
C HIS A 62 25.84 -41.61 1.00
N LEU A 63 24.94 -42.38 1.61
CA LEU A 63 23.51 -42.39 1.25
C LEU A 63 22.81 -41.08 1.62
N ALA A 64 23.15 -40.49 2.77
CA ALA A 64 22.58 -39.21 3.21
C ALA A 64 23.03 -38.05 2.30
N VAL A 65 24.31 -38.05 1.89
CA VAL A 65 24.87 -37.06 0.96
C VAL A 65 24.23 -37.18 -0.42
N LEU A 66 24.07 -38.41 -0.92
CA LEU A 66 23.39 -38.65 -2.19
C LEU A 66 21.93 -38.20 -2.13
N ALA A 67 21.20 -38.52 -1.06
CA ALA A 67 19.82 -38.06 -0.88
C ALA A 67 19.72 -36.52 -0.86
N ALA A 68 20.69 -35.83 -0.24
CA ALA A 68 20.76 -34.37 -0.26
C ALA A 68 21.01 -33.81 -1.67
N LEU A 69 21.86 -34.46 -2.47
CA LEU A 69 22.06 -34.11 -3.88
C LEU A 69 20.76 -34.26 -4.69
N VAL A 70 20.10 -35.41 -4.55
CA VAL A 70 18.82 -35.71 -5.24
C VAL A 70 17.72 -34.74 -4.84
N LEU A 71 17.71 -34.27 -3.59
CA LEU A 71 16.75 -33.28 -3.11
C LEU A 71 17.10 -31.84 -3.58
N ALA A 72 18.37 -31.46 -3.62
CA ALA A 72 18.80 -30.10 -3.96
C ALA A 72 18.42 -29.67 -5.39
N HIS A 73 18.45 -30.59 -6.36
CA HIS A 73 18.14 -30.30 -7.77
C HIS A 73 16.67 -29.93 -8.02
N PRO A 74 15.66 -30.73 -7.60
CA PRO A 74 14.27 -30.34 -7.72
C PRO A 74 13.93 -29.13 -6.85
N LEU A 75 14.57 -28.96 -5.69
CA LEU A 75 14.41 -27.74 -4.88
C LEU A 75 14.95 -26.50 -5.60
N THR A 76 16.07 -26.61 -6.33
CA THR A 76 16.59 -25.52 -7.17
C THR A 76 15.56 -25.12 -8.23
N ALA A 77 15.00 -26.09 -8.96
CA ALA A 77 13.96 -25.82 -9.95
C ALA A 77 12.73 -25.17 -9.32
N ILE A 78 12.23 -25.70 -8.21
CA ILE A 78 11.07 -25.16 -7.50
C ILE A 78 11.34 -23.75 -6.98
N LEU A 79 12.53 -23.49 -6.42
CA LEU A 79 12.91 -22.16 -5.93
C LEU A 79 12.97 -21.15 -7.07
N VAL A 80 13.64 -21.48 -8.18
CA VAL A 80 13.71 -20.63 -9.38
C VAL A 80 12.30 -20.32 -9.92
N LEU A 81 11.47 -21.36 -10.08
CA LEU A 81 10.08 -21.20 -10.50
C LEU A 81 9.29 -20.30 -9.54
N SER A 82 9.47 -20.48 -8.23
CA SER A 82 8.79 -19.69 -7.19
C SER A 82 9.26 -18.23 -7.18
N LEU A 83 10.54 -17.96 -7.46
CA LEU A 83 11.08 -16.59 -7.55
C LEU A 83 10.53 -15.83 -8.77
N ILE A 84 10.18 -16.54 -9.83
CA ILE A 84 9.62 -15.97 -11.07
C ILE A 84 8.09 -15.79 -10.98
N HIS A 85 7.39 -16.79 -10.46
CA HIS A 85 5.92 -16.84 -10.46
C HIS A 85 5.29 -16.39 -9.14
N GLY A 86 6.10 -16.19 -8.10
CA GLY A 86 5.69 -15.79 -6.76
C GLY A 86 5.36 -16.98 -5.85
N GLU A 87 5.04 -16.65 -4.59
CA GLU A 87 4.75 -17.62 -3.52
C GLU A 87 3.54 -18.53 -3.78
N THR A 88 2.72 -18.20 -4.77
CA THR A 88 1.52 -18.97 -5.13
C THR A 88 1.81 -20.17 -6.02
N LEU A 89 3.06 -20.36 -6.48
CA LEU A 89 3.46 -21.49 -7.32
C LEU A 89 2.88 -22.84 -6.85
N PRO A 90 3.03 -23.29 -5.59
CA PRO A 90 2.50 -24.59 -5.17
C PRO A 90 0.97 -24.70 -5.27
N ARG A 91 0.23 -23.58 -5.20
CA ARG A 91 -1.23 -23.56 -5.40
C ARG A 91 -1.63 -23.45 -6.87
N ARG A 92 -0.87 -22.66 -7.66
CA ARG A 92 -1.17 -22.36 -9.08
C ARG A 92 -0.74 -23.45 -10.04
N ARG A 93 0.42 -24.03 -9.77
CA ARG A 93 1.08 -25.02 -10.59
C ARG A 93 1.55 -26.15 -9.69
N PRO A 94 0.65 -26.94 -9.09
CA PRO A 94 1.04 -28.06 -8.23
C PRO A 94 1.92 -29.07 -8.97
N ALA A 95 1.86 -29.08 -10.31
CA ALA A 95 2.79 -29.81 -11.17
C ALA A 95 4.27 -29.53 -10.87
N SER A 96 4.65 -28.34 -10.38
CA SER A 96 6.04 -28.08 -9.99
C SER A 96 6.47 -28.93 -8.78
N LEU A 97 5.53 -29.30 -7.90
CA LEU A 97 5.79 -30.18 -6.75
C LEU A 97 5.94 -31.64 -7.17
N LEU A 98 5.48 -32.02 -8.37
CA LEU A 98 5.73 -33.36 -8.91
C LEU A 98 7.22 -33.62 -9.12
N LEU A 99 8.06 -32.58 -9.22
CA LEU A 99 9.52 -32.73 -9.25
C LEU A 99 10.08 -33.36 -7.95
N LEU A 100 9.36 -33.29 -6.84
CA LEU A 100 9.76 -33.94 -5.58
C LEU A 100 9.34 -35.42 -5.51
N LEU A 101 8.39 -35.87 -6.35
CA LEU A 101 7.88 -37.24 -6.33
C LEU A 101 8.96 -38.30 -6.63
N PRO A 102 9.90 -38.09 -7.57
CA PRO A 102 10.97 -39.06 -7.84
C PRO A 102 12.02 -39.16 -6.73
N VAL A 103 12.13 -38.16 -5.85
CA VAL A 103 13.18 -38.10 -4.80
C VAL A 103 13.18 -39.34 -3.89
N PRO A 104 12.08 -39.75 -3.23
CA PRO A 104 12.06 -40.94 -2.38
C PRO A 104 12.33 -42.23 -3.17
N LEU A 105 11.84 -42.32 -4.41
CA LEU A 105 12.06 -43.49 -5.26
C LEU A 105 13.54 -43.64 -5.62
N ILE A 106 14.17 -42.56 -6.08
CA ILE A 106 15.59 -42.54 -6.45
C ILE A 106 16.47 -42.79 -5.22
N ALA A 107 16.12 -42.22 -4.06
CA ALA A 107 16.84 -42.48 -2.81
C ALA A 107 16.75 -43.94 -2.36
N ALA A 108 15.61 -44.61 -2.60
CA ALA A 108 15.43 -46.02 -2.28
C ALA A 108 16.14 -46.98 -3.27
N LEU A 109 16.25 -46.57 -4.54
CA LEU A 109 16.95 -47.34 -5.58
C LEU A 109 18.47 -47.21 -5.50
N ALA A 110 18.98 -46.09 -4.98
CA ALA A 110 20.40 -45.83 -4.84
C ALA A 110 21.25 -46.98 -4.24
N PRO A 111 20.87 -47.63 -3.12
CA PRO A 111 21.64 -48.75 -2.59
C PRO A 111 21.57 -50.02 -3.46
N VAL A 112 20.48 -50.21 -4.22
CA VAL A 112 20.26 -51.41 -5.06
C VAL A 112 21.10 -51.32 -6.33
N ASP A 113 21.09 -50.16 -6.98
CA ASP A 113 21.82 -49.92 -8.23
C ASP A 113 23.27 -49.43 -7.99
N GLY A 114 23.69 -49.34 -6.72
CA GLY A 114 25.04 -48.96 -6.34
C GLY A 114 25.42 -47.52 -6.71
N TRP A 115 24.44 -46.62 -6.85
CA TRP A 115 24.70 -45.22 -7.21
C TRP A 115 25.51 -44.51 -6.13
N ARG A 116 26.52 -43.77 -6.57
CA ARG A 116 27.43 -43.00 -5.70
C ARG A 116 27.48 -41.57 -6.20
N LEU A 117 28.00 -40.68 -5.35
CA LEU A 117 28.20 -39.27 -5.71
C LEU A 117 29.06 -39.11 -6.97
N GLU A 118 30.07 -39.98 -7.11
CA GLU A 118 30.99 -40.03 -8.25
C GLU A 118 30.31 -40.37 -9.57
N THR A 119 29.23 -41.17 -9.52
CA THR A 119 28.48 -41.65 -10.69
C THR A 119 27.14 -40.94 -10.87
N ALA A 120 26.89 -39.87 -10.10
CA ALA A 120 25.58 -39.21 -10.04
C ALA A 120 25.16 -38.55 -11.36
N TYR A 121 26.12 -38.13 -12.20
CA TYR A 121 25.86 -37.50 -13.49
C TYR A 121 26.16 -38.40 -14.70
N GLU A 122 26.37 -39.71 -14.46
CA GLU A 122 26.48 -40.67 -15.57
C GLU A 122 25.15 -40.82 -16.33
N LEU A 123 25.20 -41.49 -17.48
CA LEU A 123 24.05 -41.67 -18.37
C LEU A 123 23.07 -42.74 -17.84
N ASN A 124 22.54 -42.50 -16.64
CA ASN A 124 21.61 -43.34 -15.90
C ASN A 124 20.36 -42.54 -15.49
N LEU A 125 19.39 -43.19 -14.84
CA LEU A 125 18.14 -42.56 -14.44
C LEU A 125 18.33 -41.40 -13.45
N LEU A 126 19.31 -41.52 -12.55
CA LEU A 126 19.69 -40.47 -11.60
C LEU A 126 20.23 -39.23 -12.33
N GLY A 127 21.24 -39.40 -13.20
CA GLY A 127 21.82 -38.29 -13.97
C GLY A 127 20.81 -37.60 -14.87
N ALA A 128 19.94 -38.37 -15.54
CA ALA A 128 18.85 -37.83 -16.35
C ALA A 128 17.88 -36.96 -15.53
N PHE A 129 17.52 -37.41 -14.32
CA PHE A 129 16.66 -36.65 -13.40
C PHE A 129 17.31 -35.34 -12.92
N LEU A 130 18.58 -35.37 -12.52
CA LEU A 130 19.32 -34.20 -12.05
C LEU A 130 19.45 -33.15 -13.18
N VAL A 131 19.81 -33.58 -14.39
CA VAL A 131 19.93 -32.71 -15.57
C VAL A 131 18.57 -32.12 -15.95
N LEU A 132 17.49 -32.91 -15.91
CA LEU A 132 16.14 -32.42 -16.21
C LEU A 132 15.72 -31.28 -15.25
N CYS A 133 16.01 -31.41 -13.95
CA CYS A 133 15.70 -30.36 -12.98
C CYS A 133 16.42 -29.04 -13.30
N LEU A 134 17.72 -29.11 -13.62
CA LEU A 134 18.51 -27.93 -14.01
C LEU A 134 18.04 -27.35 -15.35
N ALA A 135 17.68 -28.20 -16.31
CA ALA A 135 17.18 -27.79 -17.61
C ALA A 135 15.85 -27.04 -17.49
N ILE A 136 14.91 -27.50 -16.65
CA ILE A 136 13.65 -26.79 -16.37
C ILE A 136 13.92 -25.41 -15.77
N ALA A 137 14.80 -25.34 -14.77
CA ALA A 137 15.18 -24.07 -14.15
C ALA A 137 15.80 -23.09 -15.17
N LEU A 138 16.75 -23.57 -15.97
CA LEU A 138 17.43 -22.76 -16.98
C LEU A 138 16.47 -22.29 -18.07
N ALA A 139 15.66 -23.20 -18.62
CA ALA A 139 14.69 -22.89 -19.66
C ALA A 139 13.71 -21.80 -19.21
N GLU A 140 13.20 -21.88 -17.99
CA GLU A 140 12.30 -20.85 -17.47
C GLU A 140 13.01 -19.50 -17.31
N THR A 141 14.24 -19.48 -16.78
CA THR A 141 14.99 -18.22 -16.62
C THR A 141 15.24 -17.55 -17.97
N ILE A 142 15.59 -18.31 -19.01
CA ILE A 142 15.79 -17.79 -20.37
C ILE A 142 14.46 -17.30 -20.95
N HIS A 143 13.40 -18.08 -20.82
CA HIS A 143 12.07 -17.70 -21.31
C HIS A 143 11.62 -16.37 -20.70
N VAL A 144 11.73 -16.22 -19.37
CA VAL A 144 11.36 -15.01 -18.65
C VAL A 144 12.26 -13.84 -19.03
N ARG A 145 13.55 -14.05 -19.23
CA ARG A 145 14.47 -12.99 -19.67
C ARG A 145 14.08 -12.39 -21.02
N ILE A 146 13.53 -13.21 -21.91
CA ILE A 146 13.10 -12.79 -23.25
C ILE A 146 11.71 -12.15 -23.21
N THR A 147 10.81 -12.66 -22.37
CA THR A 147 9.39 -12.29 -22.39
C THR A 147 8.99 -11.25 -21.35
N SER A 148 9.75 -11.09 -20.27
CA SER A 148 9.43 -10.25 -19.12
C SER A 148 10.47 -9.14 -18.95
N VAL A 149 10.00 -7.89 -19.04
CA VAL A 149 10.82 -6.70 -18.74
C VAL A 149 10.90 -6.47 -17.23
N LEU A 150 9.87 -6.90 -16.49
CA LEU A 150 9.82 -6.79 -15.03
C LEU A 150 10.89 -7.65 -14.35
N PHE A 151 11.11 -8.88 -14.82
CA PHE A 151 12.04 -9.85 -14.22
C PHE A 151 13.35 -9.99 -15.01
N GLN A 152 13.65 -9.09 -15.94
CA GLN A 152 14.83 -9.23 -16.81
C GLN A 152 16.15 -9.25 -16.04
N THR A 153 16.26 -8.46 -14.96
CA THR A 153 17.47 -8.40 -14.13
C THR A 153 17.55 -9.63 -13.22
N GLU A 154 16.42 -10.02 -12.66
CA GLU A 154 16.29 -11.15 -11.75
C GLU A 154 16.57 -12.47 -12.47
N SER A 155 16.00 -12.64 -13.67
CA SER A 155 16.26 -13.81 -14.54
C SER A 155 17.72 -13.93 -14.96
N PHE A 156 18.45 -12.82 -15.14
CA PHE A 156 19.91 -12.88 -15.34
C PHE A 156 20.63 -13.52 -14.15
N TRP A 157 20.36 -13.05 -12.92
CA TRP A 157 20.97 -13.61 -11.72
C TRP A 157 20.57 -15.08 -11.49
N LEU A 158 19.31 -15.43 -11.72
CA LEU A 158 18.85 -16.82 -11.66
C LEU A 158 19.58 -17.69 -12.70
N SER A 159 19.71 -17.21 -13.95
CA SER A 159 20.44 -17.94 -15.00
C SER A 159 21.91 -18.13 -14.66
N LEU A 160 22.57 -17.12 -14.07
CA LEU A 160 23.95 -17.21 -13.60
C LEU A 160 24.09 -18.29 -12.52
N GLY A 161 23.18 -18.33 -11.55
CA GLY A 161 23.17 -19.36 -10.51
C GLY A 161 22.96 -20.77 -11.07
N VAL A 162 22.00 -20.95 -11.98
CA VAL A 162 21.73 -22.27 -12.59
C VAL A 162 22.91 -22.71 -13.48
N VAL A 163 23.51 -21.81 -14.27
CA VAL A 163 24.70 -22.13 -15.07
C VAL A 163 25.89 -22.48 -14.18
N ALA A 164 26.08 -21.79 -13.06
CA ALA A 164 27.14 -22.12 -12.10
C ALA A 164 26.98 -23.53 -11.50
N LEU A 165 25.73 -23.99 -11.28
CA LEU A 165 25.45 -25.38 -10.88
C LEU A 165 25.72 -26.38 -12.00
N ILE A 166 25.40 -26.04 -13.24
CA ILE A 166 25.68 -26.90 -14.40
C ILE A 166 27.20 -27.06 -14.59
N VAL A 167 27.95 -25.97 -14.46
CA VAL A 167 29.41 -26.01 -14.60
C VAL A 167 30.04 -26.81 -13.46
N ALA A 168 29.67 -26.55 -12.20
CA ALA A 168 30.29 -27.21 -11.05
C ALA A 168 29.78 -28.64 -10.79
N GLY A 169 28.57 -28.97 -11.24
CA GLY A 169 28.00 -30.31 -11.15
C GLY A 169 28.45 -31.17 -12.32
N PRO A 170 27.66 -31.29 -13.39
CA PRO A 170 27.91 -32.24 -14.47
C PRO A 170 29.21 -31.98 -15.25
N VAL A 171 29.55 -30.73 -15.57
CA VAL A 171 30.76 -30.45 -16.40
C VAL A 171 32.03 -30.73 -15.62
N TYR A 172 32.14 -30.21 -14.40
CA TYR A 172 33.32 -30.42 -13.56
C TYR A 172 33.45 -31.88 -13.09
N SER A 173 32.34 -32.57 -12.84
CA SER A 173 32.35 -34.01 -12.51
C SER A 173 32.88 -34.85 -13.67
N TYR A 174 32.52 -34.51 -14.91
CA TYR A 174 33.08 -35.15 -16.10
C TYR A 174 34.59 -34.90 -16.24
N GLU A 175 35.02 -33.63 -16.12
CA GLU A 175 36.45 -33.27 -16.23
C GLU A 175 37.30 -33.95 -15.16
N LEU A 176 36.87 -33.92 -13.89
CA LEU A 176 37.58 -34.59 -12.79
C LEU A 176 37.64 -36.11 -12.97
N GLY A 177 36.56 -36.71 -13.48
CA GLY A 177 36.54 -38.12 -13.85
C GLY A 177 37.57 -38.46 -14.91
N THR A 178 37.68 -37.64 -15.96
CA THR A 178 38.71 -37.83 -17.03
C THR A 178 40.14 -37.62 -16.54
N LEU A 179 40.34 -36.77 -15.52
CA LEU A 179 41.66 -36.50 -14.93
C LEU A 179 42.04 -37.51 -13.82
N GLY A 180 41.19 -38.48 -13.51
CA GLY A 180 41.45 -39.50 -12.48
C GLY A 180 41.39 -38.97 -11.04
N VAL A 181 40.78 -37.81 -10.81
CA VAL A 181 40.63 -37.19 -9.48
C VAL A 181 39.22 -37.47 -8.95
N SER A 182 38.94 -38.76 -8.71
CA SER A 182 37.60 -39.24 -8.28
C SER A 182 37.16 -38.69 -6.93
N ALA A 183 38.12 -38.43 -6.03
CA ALA A 183 37.83 -37.99 -4.67
C ALA A 183 37.08 -36.65 -4.60
N ALA A 184 37.12 -35.79 -5.63
CA ALA A 184 36.47 -34.47 -5.66
C ALA A 184 35.20 -34.41 -6.53
N VAL A 185 34.79 -35.54 -7.13
CA VAL A 185 33.63 -35.61 -8.04
C VAL A 185 32.33 -35.45 -7.26
N GLY A 186 31.41 -34.62 -7.78
CA GLY A 186 30.14 -34.30 -7.14
C GLY A 186 30.19 -33.17 -6.12
N LEU A 187 31.33 -32.48 -5.98
CA LEU A 187 31.46 -31.30 -5.13
C LEU A 187 31.06 -30.03 -5.88
N ASN A 188 29.96 -29.40 -5.46
CA ASN A 188 29.59 -28.09 -6.01
C ASN A 188 30.42 -26.98 -5.35
N VAL A 189 31.60 -26.69 -5.90
CA VAL A 189 32.46 -25.58 -5.42
C VAL A 189 31.77 -24.21 -5.61
N THR A 190 30.77 -24.14 -6.48
CA THR A 190 30.04 -22.89 -6.79
C THR A 190 28.83 -22.64 -5.90
N THR A 191 28.53 -23.47 -4.88
CA THR A 191 27.36 -23.25 -3.99
C THR A 191 27.24 -21.83 -3.44
N PRO A 192 28.33 -21.12 -3.04
CA PRO A 192 28.19 -19.76 -2.54
C PRO A 192 27.71 -18.79 -3.62
N VAL A 193 28.15 -18.97 -4.87
CA VAL A 193 27.73 -18.13 -6.00
C VAL A 193 26.24 -18.35 -6.29
N VAL A 194 25.81 -19.61 -6.26
CA VAL A 194 24.42 -20.02 -6.52
C VAL A 194 23.50 -19.45 -5.44
N LEU A 195 23.83 -19.70 -4.16
CA LEU A 195 23.04 -19.20 -3.04
C LEU A 195 23.05 -17.68 -2.97
N ALA A 196 24.16 -17.01 -3.28
CA ALA A 196 24.22 -15.55 -3.34
C ALA A 196 23.32 -14.99 -4.45
N ALA A 197 23.33 -15.59 -5.64
CA ALA A 197 22.47 -15.17 -6.75
C ALA A 197 20.99 -15.33 -6.41
N PHE A 198 20.60 -16.46 -5.81
CA PHE A 198 19.22 -16.70 -5.39
C PHE A 198 18.81 -15.79 -4.23
N ALA A 199 19.68 -15.58 -3.24
CA ALA A 199 19.44 -14.66 -2.13
C ALA A 199 19.25 -13.22 -2.64
N LEU A 200 20.06 -12.77 -3.60
CA LEU A 200 19.94 -11.45 -4.21
C LEU A 200 18.56 -11.26 -4.85
N VAL A 201 18.07 -12.25 -5.60
CA VAL A 201 16.74 -12.21 -6.22
C VAL A 201 15.63 -12.23 -5.18
N THR A 202 15.76 -13.03 -4.11
CA THR A 202 14.78 -13.02 -3.00
C THR A 202 14.67 -11.63 -2.36
N PHE A 203 15.78 -10.90 -2.23
CA PHE A 203 15.80 -9.56 -1.65
C PHE A 203 15.23 -8.51 -2.61
N HIS A 204 15.51 -8.63 -3.91
CA HIS A 204 14.95 -7.75 -4.93
C HIS A 204 13.41 -7.83 -4.99
N ALA A 205 12.86 -9.02 -4.78
CA ALA A 205 11.43 -9.28 -4.75
C ALA A 205 10.82 -9.15 -3.35
N GLU A 206 11.56 -8.68 -2.35
CA GLU A 206 11.06 -8.63 -0.98
C GLU A 206 9.86 -7.67 -0.86
N PRO A 207 8.72 -8.12 -0.31
CA PRO A 207 7.53 -7.30 -0.16
C PRO A 207 7.79 -6.10 0.76
N PHE A 208 7.05 -5.02 0.54
CA PHE A 208 7.11 -3.83 1.39
C PHE A 208 6.77 -4.20 2.85
N PRO A 209 7.36 -3.50 3.83
CA PRO A 209 7.08 -3.75 5.25
C PRO A 209 5.61 -3.55 5.53
N THR A 210 4.91 -4.66 5.78
CA THR A 210 3.47 -4.63 6.01
C THR A 210 3.14 -5.62 7.14
N PRO A 211 2.40 -5.21 8.19
CA PRO A 211 2.02 -6.10 9.28
C PRO A 211 0.87 -7.02 8.82
N PHE A 212 1.21 -8.02 8.00
CA PHE A 212 0.25 -9.01 7.56
C PHE A 212 -0.26 -9.82 8.75
N ARG A 213 -1.59 -9.91 8.87
CA ARG A 213 -2.24 -10.77 9.85
C ARG A 213 -2.05 -12.25 9.46
N GLY A 214 -2.40 -13.15 10.39
CA GLY A 214 -2.51 -14.58 10.11
C GLY A 214 -3.52 -14.85 8.99
N HIS A 215 -3.46 -16.03 8.40
CA HIS A 215 -4.37 -16.42 7.31
C HIS A 215 -5.83 -16.26 7.73
N ARG A 216 -6.62 -15.55 6.92
CA ARG A 216 -8.06 -15.38 7.13
C ARG A 216 -8.85 -16.27 6.19
N ARG A 217 -10.07 -16.62 6.60
CA ARG A 217 -11.04 -17.25 5.69
C ARG A 217 -11.35 -16.28 4.55
N ARG A 218 -11.64 -16.83 3.37
CA ARG A 218 -12.09 -16.06 2.22
C ARG A 218 -13.29 -15.19 2.62
N TRP A 219 -13.19 -13.90 2.32
CA TRP A 219 -14.30 -12.98 2.56
C TRP A 219 -15.42 -13.22 1.53
N SER A 220 -16.67 -13.21 1.99
CA SER A 220 -17.85 -13.57 1.20
C SER A 220 -19.03 -12.60 1.37
N GLY A 221 -18.77 -11.38 1.86
CA GLY A 221 -19.79 -10.36 2.05
C GLY A 221 -20.23 -9.67 0.75
N ALA A 222 -21.20 -8.77 0.86
CA ALA A 222 -21.63 -7.93 -0.27
C ALA A 222 -20.57 -6.85 -0.55
N SER A 223 -20.09 -6.77 -1.79
CA SER A 223 -19.06 -5.82 -2.23
C SER A 223 -19.63 -4.71 -3.10
N SER A 224 -19.18 -3.48 -2.89
CA SER A 224 -19.46 -2.35 -3.81
C SER A 224 -18.71 -2.47 -5.14
N VAL A 225 -17.62 -3.24 -5.16
CA VAL A 225 -16.78 -3.50 -6.32
C VAL A 225 -16.63 -5.00 -6.51
N GLY A 226 -16.89 -5.49 -7.72
CA GLY A 226 -16.90 -6.92 -8.04
C GLY A 226 -15.58 -7.63 -7.72
N GLY A 227 -15.67 -8.91 -7.38
CA GLY A 227 -14.52 -9.79 -7.16
C GLY A 227 -13.90 -10.29 -8.47
N GLY A 228 -12.62 -10.64 -8.44
CA GLY A 228 -11.94 -11.26 -9.57
C GLY A 228 -11.48 -10.30 -10.67
N LEU A 229 -11.61 -8.99 -10.46
CA LEU A 229 -11.37 -7.97 -11.48
C LEU A 229 -10.33 -6.93 -11.03
N VAL A 230 -9.65 -6.39 -12.03
CA VAL A 230 -8.80 -5.20 -11.91
C VAL A 230 -9.61 -4.03 -12.44
N PHE A 231 -9.87 -3.03 -11.62
CA PHE A 231 -10.56 -1.81 -12.02
C PHE A 231 -9.56 -0.68 -12.17
N VAL A 232 -9.75 0.14 -13.20
CA VAL A 232 -8.98 1.36 -13.39
C VAL A 232 -9.88 2.55 -13.06
N PHE A 233 -9.51 3.29 -12.02
CA PHE A 233 -10.19 4.51 -11.64
C PHE A 233 -9.48 5.67 -12.35
N GLU A 234 -10.20 6.30 -13.27
CA GLU A 234 -9.76 7.52 -13.91
C GLU A 234 -10.24 8.72 -13.12
N GLU A 235 -9.37 9.17 -12.23
CA GLU A 235 -9.57 10.30 -11.33
C GLU A 235 -8.31 11.18 -11.33
N ALA A 236 -8.49 12.50 -11.25
CA ALA A 236 -7.37 13.46 -11.20
C ALA A 236 -6.55 13.30 -9.91
N ARG A 237 -7.23 13.00 -8.81
CA ARG A 237 -6.67 12.68 -7.49
C ARG A 237 -7.34 11.40 -6.98
N PRO A 238 -6.64 10.54 -6.22
CA PRO A 238 -7.14 9.23 -5.82
C PRO A 238 -8.17 9.30 -4.69
N LYS A 239 -9.29 10.00 -4.89
CA LYS A 239 -10.32 10.27 -3.87
C LYS A 239 -11.28 9.08 -3.75
N TYR A 240 -11.87 8.65 -4.86
CA TYR A 240 -12.85 7.56 -4.85
C TYR A 240 -12.22 6.21 -4.54
N ALA A 241 -11.00 5.95 -5.01
CA ALA A 241 -10.30 4.73 -4.67
C ALA A 241 -10.10 4.60 -3.15
N ILE A 242 -9.71 5.68 -2.47
CA ILE A 242 -9.52 5.69 -1.02
C ILE A 242 -10.85 5.56 -0.27
N ILE A 243 -11.89 6.27 -0.70
CA ILE A 243 -13.22 6.19 -0.07
C ILE A 243 -13.79 4.78 -0.22
N THR A 244 -13.67 4.19 -1.40
CA THR A 244 -14.09 2.81 -1.67
C THR A 244 -13.32 1.82 -0.79
N ALA A 245 -11.99 1.98 -0.70
CA ALA A 245 -11.14 1.18 0.17
C ALA A 245 -11.57 1.26 1.64
N ARG A 246 -11.85 2.46 2.15
CA ARG A 246 -12.30 2.68 3.54
C ARG A 246 -13.69 2.11 3.77
N SER A 247 -14.62 2.29 2.83
CA SER A 247 -15.98 1.74 2.91
C SER A 247 -15.96 0.21 2.96
N GLU A 248 -15.14 -0.44 2.12
CA GLU A 248 -15.01 -1.90 2.10
C GLU A 248 -14.30 -2.42 3.36
N ALA A 249 -13.30 -1.69 3.87
CA ALA A 249 -12.66 -2.01 5.15
C ALA A 249 -13.66 -1.94 6.33
N ARG A 250 -14.54 -0.92 6.37
CA ARG A 250 -15.64 -0.82 7.36
C ARG A 250 -16.65 -1.97 7.27
N ARG A 251 -16.79 -2.61 6.10
CA ARG A 251 -17.61 -3.83 5.91
C ARG A 251 -16.87 -5.11 6.34
N GLY A 252 -15.69 -4.99 6.93
CA GLY A 252 -14.84 -6.11 7.35
C GLY A 252 -14.10 -6.80 6.21
N ARG A 253 -14.12 -6.25 4.98
CA ARG A 253 -13.33 -6.79 3.87
C ARG A 253 -11.85 -6.47 4.10
N PRO A 254 -10.92 -7.41 3.93
CA PRO A 254 -9.49 -7.11 3.99
C PRO A 254 -9.10 -6.13 2.89
N VAL A 255 -8.46 -5.01 3.24
CA VAL A 255 -8.03 -3.98 2.28
C VAL A 255 -6.57 -3.61 2.51
N LEU A 256 -5.79 -3.56 1.44
CA LEU A 256 -4.42 -3.07 1.37
C LEU A 256 -4.35 -1.84 0.46
N ILE A 257 -3.78 -0.74 0.94
CA ILE A 257 -3.51 0.47 0.15
C ILE A 257 -1.99 0.63 0.01
N LEU A 258 -1.52 0.67 -1.23
CA LEU A 258 -0.13 0.92 -1.58
C LEU A 258 0.02 2.39 -1.98
N SER A 259 0.85 3.12 -1.24
CA SER A 259 1.00 4.57 -1.41
C SER A 259 2.41 5.06 -1.07
N ARG A 260 2.86 6.15 -1.71
CA ARG A 260 4.16 6.78 -1.45
C ARG A 260 4.20 7.53 -0.11
N SER A 261 3.11 8.18 0.28
CA SER A 261 3.00 8.80 1.61
C SER A 261 2.51 7.74 2.60
N GLY A 262 3.38 7.26 3.49
CA GLY A 262 2.96 6.39 4.57
C GLY A 262 1.95 7.10 5.45
N GLY A 263 0.70 6.62 5.48
CA GLY A 263 -0.15 6.87 6.64
C GLY A 263 0.48 6.19 7.85
N LYS A 264 0.43 6.80 9.04
CA LYS A 264 0.81 6.09 10.27
C LYS A 264 0.05 4.76 10.31
N ALA A 265 0.77 3.65 10.42
CA ALA A 265 0.18 2.33 10.63
C ALA A 265 -0.63 2.38 11.94
N GLY A 266 -1.94 2.58 11.85
CA GLY A 266 -2.83 2.63 13.00
C GLY A 266 -3.68 1.36 13.06
N HIS A 267 -3.55 0.60 14.15
CA HIS A 267 -4.66 -0.23 14.65
C HIS A 267 -5.80 0.71 15.14
N PRO A 268 -7.10 0.34 15.05
CA PRO A 268 -7.71 -0.95 15.38
C PRO A 268 -8.51 -1.53 14.20
N GLU A 269 -9.26 -2.60 14.42
CA GLU A 269 -9.66 -3.66 13.48
C GLU A 269 -10.45 -3.29 12.21
N ASP A 270 -10.82 -2.02 12.01
CA ASP A 270 -11.67 -1.51 10.92
C ASP A 270 -10.95 -0.63 9.89
N ARG A 271 -9.63 -0.44 10.02
CA ARG A 271 -8.86 0.43 9.11
C ARG A 271 -8.17 -0.37 8.00
N PRO A 272 -8.11 0.18 6.77
CA PRO A 272 -7.37 -0.46 5.69
C PRO A 272 -5.88 -0.53 6.05
N LEU A 273 -5.26 -1.67 5.73
CA LEU A 273 -3.82 -1.85 5.84
C LEU A 273 -3.15 -0.89 4.85
N THR A 274 -2.16 -0.12 5.30
CA THR A 274 -1.41 0.79 4.42
C THR A 274 0.04 0.34 4.37
N SER A 275 0.61 0.30 3.17
CA SER A 275 2.02 -0.01 2.95
C SER A 275 2.67 1.11 2.14
N MET A 276 3.86 1.52 2.59
CA MET A 276 4.61 2.59 1.96
C MET A 276 5.41 2.06 0.78
N ILE A 277 5.20 2.64 -0.40
CA ILE A 277 6.02 2.36 -1.59
C ILE A 277 7.39 3.00 -1.36
N GLU A 278 8.42 2.20 -1.12
CA GLU A 278 9.79 2.69 -0.93
C GLU A 278 10.41 3.12 -2.28
N PRO A 279 11.23 4.20 -2.31
CA PRO A 279 11.81 4.72 -3.54
C PRO A 279 12.92 3.78 -4.02
N THR A 280 12.57 2.87 -4.92
CA THR A 280 13.50 1.86 -5.45
C THR A 280 13.22 1.61 -6.92
N ALA A 281 14.27 1.29 -7.69
CA ALA A 281 14.15 0.89 -9.10
C ALA A 281 13.33 -0.41 -9.31
N ARG A 282 13.00 -1.09 -8.21
CA ARG A 282 12.26 -2.36 -8.13
C ARG A 282 10.86 -2.19 -7.55
N ALA A 283 10.35 -0.96 -7.46
CA ALA A 283 9.04 -0.68 -6.88
C ALA A 283 7.91 -1.46 -7.56
N ALA A 284 7.98 -1.67 -8.88
CA ALA A 284 7.00 -2.50 -9.61
C ALA A 284 7.04 -3.97 -9.16
N LEU A 285 8.24 -4.56 -9.05
CA LEU A 285 8.43 -5.96 -8.63
C LEU A 285 7.96 -6.16 -7.19
N ARG A 286 8.37 -5.27 -6.28
CA ARG A 286 7.97 -5.30 -4.86
C ARG A 286 6.47 -5.06 -4.69
N THR A 287 5.84 -4.26 -5.55
CA THR A 287 4.37 -4.11 -5.59
C THR A 287 3.68 -5.42 -5.94
N VAL A 288 4.13 -6.17 -6.97
CA VAL A 288 3.59 -7.51 -7.28
C VAL A 288 3.76 -8.43 -6.07
N ALA A 289 4.95 -8.48 -5.48
CA ALA A 289 5.24 -9.32 -4.32
C ALA A 289 4.31 -9.00 -3.14
N THR A 290 4.20 -7.73 -2.76
CA THR A 290 3.36 -7.26 -1.65
C THR A 290 1.88 -7.54 -1.88
N ALA A 291 1.37 -7.25 -3.08
CA ALA A 291 0.00 -7.54 -3.44
C ALA A 291 -0.27 -9.05 -3.46
N SER A 292 0.65 -9.85 -4.02
CA SER A 292 0.51 -11.30 -4.07
C SER A 292 0.45 -11.93 -2.67
N GLU A 293 1.33 -11.52 -1.76
CA GLU A 293 1.35 -12.03 -0.39
C GLU A 293 0.04 -11.68 0.35
N PHE A 294 -0.44 -10.45 0.20
CA PHE A 294 -1.71 -10.02 0.77
C PHE A 294 -2.89 -10.84 0.22
N LEU A 295 -3.02 -10.95 -1.10
CA LEU A 295 -4.15 -11.64 -1.74
C LEU A 295 -4.20 -13.15 -1.42
N VAL A 296 -3.05 -13.75 -1.12
CA VAL A 296 -2.94 -15.15 -0.70
C VAL A 296 -3.36 -15.38 0.73
N ARG A 297 -2.99 -14.46 1.62
CA ARG A 297 -3.35 -14.50 3.04
C ARG A 297 -4.82 -14.12 3.27
N ASP A 298 -5.32 -13.19 2.46
CA ASP A 298 -6.67 -12.61 2.54
C ASP A 298 -7.42 -12.73 1.20
N PRO A 299 -7.83 -13.96 0.79
CA PRO A 299 -8.59 -14.17 -0.43
C PRO A 299 -9.94 -13.45 -0.38
N GLY A 300 -10.34 -12.83 -1.49
CA GLY A 300 -11.49 -11.93 -1.55
C GLY A 300 -11.19 -10.49 -1.13
N GLY A 301 -9.97 -10.17 -0.67
CA GLY A 301 -9.57 -8.82 -0.29
C GLY A 301 -9.48 -7.81 -1.45
N ILE A 302 -9.16 -6.56 -1.11
CA ILE A 302 -8.93 -5.46 -2.07
C ILE A 302 -7.50 -4.95 -1.95
N VAL A 303 -6.83 -4.75 -3.08
CA VAL A 303 -5.56 -4.00 -3.16
C VAL A 303 -5.78 -2.72 -3.96
N VAL A 304 -5.48 -1.58 -3.36
CA VAL A 304 -5.55 -0.27 -4.01
C VAL A 304 -4.13 0.22 -4.26
N VAL A 305 -3.77 0.34 -5.54
CA VAL A 305 -2.52 0.97 -5.97
C VAL A 305 -2.82 2.46 -6.18
N ARG A 306 -2.61 3.24 -5.11
CA ARG A 306 -2.94 4.66 -5.08
C ARG A 306 -2.04 5.48 -5.98
N ASP A 307 -0.73 5.22 -5.90
CA ASP A 307 0.29 6.04 -6.54
C ASP A 307 0.96 5.27 -7.69
N LEU A 308 0.17 4.83 -8.68
CA LEU A 308 0.68 4.06 -9.84
C LEU A 308 1.70 4.85 -10.66
N ALA A 309 1.51 6.17 -10.79
CA ALA A 309 2.45 7.07 -11.45
C ALA A 309 3.82 7.11 -10.75
N ASP A 310 3.85 7.05 -9.41
CA ASP A 310 5.12 7.02 -8.68
C ASP A 310 5.86 5.69 -8.92
N ILE A 311 5.14 4.57 -9.06
CA ILE A 311 5.75 3.28 -9.43
C ILE A 311 6.33 3.36 -10.85
N ALA A 312 5.60 3.96 -11.79
CA ALA A 312 6.08 4.21 -13.16
C ALA A 312 7.33 5.10 -13.19
N ALA A 313 7.36 6.17 -12.39
CA ALA A 313 8.52 7.05 -12.28
C ALA A 313 9.74 6.33 -11.68
N LEU A 314 9.55 5.44 -10.70
CA LEU A 314 10.64 4.72 -10.02
C LEU A 314 11.18 3.54 -10.84
N SER A 315 10.30 2.75 -11.47
CA SER A 315 10.66 1.48 -12.13
C SER A 315 10.62 1.53 -13.66
N GLY A 316 10.07 2.60 -14.24
CA GLY A 316 9.80 2.73 -15.67
C GLY A 316 8.44 2.13 -16.08
N TRP A 317 7.80 2.78 -17.06
CA TRP A 317 6.48 2.38 -17.56
C TRP A 317 6.36 0.91 -18.01
N PRO A 318 7.33 0.33 -18.78
CA PRO A 318 7.21 -1.05 -19.24
C PRO A 318 7.08 -2.06 -18.09
N ARG A 319 7.84 -1.86 -17.01
CA ARG A 319 7.80 -2.72 -15.81
C ARG A 319 6.49 -2.55 -15.05
N THR A 320 6.00 -1.32 -14.92
CA THR A 320 4.72 -1.02 -14.26
C THR A 320 3.53 -1.61 -15.03
N ARG A 321 3.56 -1.54 -16.36
CA ARG A 321 2.53 -2.17 -17.21
C ARG A 321 2.51 -3.69 -17.05
N GLU A 322 3.67 -4.33 -17.03
CA GLU A 322 3.77 -5.77 -16.80
C GLU A 322 3.34 -6.16 -15.38
N MET A 323 3.72 -5.37 -14.36
CA MET A 323 3.24 -5.53 -12.98
C MET A 323 1.72 -5.58 -12.94
N VAL A 324 1.04 -4.61 -13.57
CA VAL A 324 -0.42 -4.59 -13.66
C VAL A 324 -0.97 -5.84 -14.38
N ALA A 325 -0.38 -6.23 -15.51
CA ALA A 325 -0.80 -7.41 -16.26
C ALA A 325 -0.71 -8.69 -15.42
N ARG A 326 0.31 -8.80 -14.56
CA ARG A 326 0.50 -9.93 -13.64
C ARG A 326 -0.44 -9.94 -12.45
N LEU A 327 -0.96 -8.78 -12.00
CA LEU A 327 -1.95 -8.73 -10.91
C LEU A 327 -3.30 -9.34 -11.34
N ALA A 328 -3.70 -9.16 -12.60
CA ALA A 328 -5.01 -9.60 -13.11
C ALA A 328 -5.34 -11.10 -12.93
N PRO A 329 -4.47 -12.06 -13.34
CA PRO A 329 -4.74 -13.47 -13.09
C PRO A 329 -4.81 -13.78 -11.59
N MET A 330 -4.05 -13.05 -10.75
CA MET A 330 -4.09 -13.26 -9.30
C MET A 330 -5.43 -12.85 -8.70
N CYS A 331 -5.98 -11.71 -9.14
CA CYS A 331 -7.31 -11.26 -8.74
C CYS A 331 -8.37 -12.32 -9.02
N ARG A 332 -8.37 -12.88 -10.23
CA ARG A 332 -9.36 -13.89 -10.67
C ARG A 332 -9.33 -15.13 -9.77
N GLU A 333 -8.14 -15.64 -9.46
CA GLU A 333 -7.99 -16.86 -8.66
C GLU A 333 -8.37 -16.66 -7.19
N THR A 334 -7.96 -15.54 -6.59
CA THR A 334 -8.27 -15.25 -5.19
C THR A 334 -9.67 -14.65 -5.02
N ASN A 335 -10.40 -14.44 -6.11
CA ASN A 335 -11.66 -13.67 -6.18
C ASN A 335 -11.52 -12.27 -5.56
N SER A 336 -10.32 -11.70 -5.64
CA SER A 336 -9.98 -10.41 -5.06
C SER A 336 -10.10 -9.29 -6.07
N THR A 337 -10.07 -8.06 -5.58
CA THR A 337 -10.20 -6.86 -6.42
C THR A 337 -8.91 -6.06 -6.37
N VAL A 338 -8.41 -5.60 -7.52
CA VAL A 338 -7.35 -4.59 -7.56
C VAL A 338 -7.93 -3.30 -8.12
N ILE A 339 -7.66 -2.17 -7.46
CA ILE A 339 -8.03 -0.84 -7.93
C ILE A 339 -6.74 -0.10 -8.30
N LEU A 340 -6.65 0.37 -9.54
CA LEU A 340 -5.54 1.12 -10.07
C LEU A 340 -5.95 2.57 -10.24
N CYS A 341 -5.26 3.49 -9.59
CA CYS A 341 -5.53 4.92 -9.73
C CYS A 341 -4.64 5.50 -10.84
N THR A 342 -5.24 6.21 -11.80
CA THR A 342 -4.50 6.83 -12.91
C THR A 342 -4.07 8.27 -12.63
N SER A 343 -4.25 8.73 -11.40
CA SER A 343 -3.83 10.07 -10.97
C SER A 343 -2.35 10.28 -11.31
N ARG A 344 -2.06 11.39 -12.01
CA ARG A 344 -0.71 11.80 -12.46
C ARG A 344 -0.06 10.92 -13.54
N LEU A 345 -0.77 9.93 -14.12
CA LEU A 345 -0.28 9.25 -15.31
C LEU A 345 -0.38 10.16 -16.54
N SER A 346 0.63 10.09 -17.39
CA SER A 346 0.63 10.73 -18.71
C SER A 346 -0.39 10.07 -19.66
N ALA A 347 -0.77 10.79 -20.73
CA ALA A 347 -1.72 10.28 -21.72
C ALA A 347 -1.23 8.97 -22.38
N SER A 348 0.07 8.86 -22.68
CA SER A 348 0.68 7.65 -23.24
C SER A 348 0.63 6.45 -22.28
N GLU A 349 0.81 6.69 -20.98
CA GLU A 349 0.71 5.64 -19.96
C GLU A 349 -0.73 5.17 -19.78
N LYS A 350 -1.69 6.11 -19.76
CA LYS A 350 -3.13 5.78 -19.75
C LYS A 350 -3.52 4.91 -20.94
N GLU A 351 -3.07 5.26 -22.15
CA GLU A 351 -3.31 4.46 -23.35
C GLU A 351 -2.68 3.06 -23.25
N GLY A 352 -1.47 2.99 -22.68
CA GLY A 352 -0.83 1.73 -22.32
C GLY A 352 -1.67 0.85 -21.40
N LEU A 353 -2.41 1.40 -20.44
CA LEU A 353 -3.34 0.64 -19.58
C LEU A 353 -4.61 0.24 -20.32
N ARG A 354 -5.17 1.12 -21.15
CA ARG A 354 -6.39 0.82 -21.93
C ARG A 354 -6.19 -0.39 -22.84
N SER A 355 -4.99 -0.57 -23.38
CA SER A 355 -4.64 -1.76 -24.17
C SER A 355 -4.82 -3.09 -23.42
N LEU A 356 -4.81 -3.09 -22.08
CA LEU A 356 -5.00 -4.28 -21.25
C LEU A 356 -6.50 -4.63 -21.02
N ARG A 357 -7.43 -3.82 -21.55
CA ARG A 357 -8.89 -4.06 -21.56
C ARG A 357 -9.51 -4.30 -20.18
N TYR A 358 -9.06 -3.58 -19.18
CA TYR A 358 -9.69 -3.59 -17.85
C TYR A 358 -10.94 -2.70 -17.82
N PRO A 359 -11.93 -3.01 -16.96
CA PRO A 359 -13.01 -2.09 -16.64
C PRO A 359 -12.48 -0.73 -16.22
N TRP A 360 -12.85 0.29 -16.98
CA TRP A 360 -12.39 1.66 -16.80
C TRP A 360 -13.53 2.51 -16.28
N TRP A 361 -13.33 3.13 -15.12
CA TRP A 361 -14.31 3.98 -14.46
C TRP A 361 -13.80 5.42 -14.47
N PRO A 362 -14.24 6.25 -15.45
CA PRO A 362 -14.01 7.68 -15.38
C PRO A 362 -14.83 8.24 -14.21
N LEU A 363 -14.20 9.00 -13.33
CA LEU A 363 -14.84 9.56 -12.14
C LEU A 363 -14.61 11.08 -12.13
N PRO A 364 -15.66 11.88 -11.85
CA PRO A 364 -15.54 13.33 -11.85
C PRO A 364 -14.74 13.82 -10.64
N ASP A 365 -14.22 15.06 -10.62
CA ASP A 365 -13.69 15.60 -9.36
C ASP A 365 -14.87 15.90 -8.41
N PRO A 366 -14.90 15.36 -7.17
CA PRO A 366 -15.95 15.68 -6.21
C PRO A 366 -16.16 17.18 -6.01
N ALA A 367 -15.10 18.00 -6.09
CA ALA A 367 -15.23 19.44 -5.93
C ALA A 367 -16.10 20.08 -7.02
N ASP A 368 -15.89 19.66 -8.27
CA ASP A 368 -16.59 20.19 -9.43
C ASP A 368 -18.04 19.68 -9.48
N GLU A 369 -18.30 18.44 -9.05
CA GLU A 369 -19.67 17.93 -8.91
C GLU A 369 -20.45 18.63 -7.80
N ILE A 370 -19.82 18.84 -6.64
CA ILE A 370 -20.47 19.53 -5.52
C ILE A 370 -20.83 20.96 -5.96
N GLU A 371 -19.91 21.68 -6.61
CA GLU A 371 -20.20 23.01 -7.14
C GLU A 371 -21.33 22.98 -8.18
N ALA A 372 -21.32 22.02 -9.12
CA ALA A 372 -22.37 21.91 -10.13
C ALA A 372 -23.74 21.58 -9.54
N ILE A 373 -23.79 20.73 -8.50
CA ILE A 373 -25.03 20.43 -7.76
C ILE A 373 -25.54 21.69 -7.07
N LEU A 374 -24.66 22.43 -6.38
CA LEU A 374 -25.02 23.70 -5.74
C LEU A 374 -25.46 24.75 -6.77
N ALA A 375 -24.81 24.81 -7.93
CA ALA A 375 -25.12 25.77 -8.99
C ALA A 375 -26.51 25.56 -9.61
N ARG A 376 -27.03 24.33 -9.61
CA ARG A 376 -28.42 24.06 -10.04
C ARG A 376 -29.46 24.68 -9.10
N SER A 377 -29.14 24.81 -7.81
CA SER A 377 -30.05 25.37 -6.81
C SER A 377 -29.83 26.86 -6.56
N PHE A 378 -28.58 27.33 -6.59
CA PHE A 378 -28.19 28.70 -6.23
C PHE A 378 -27.63 29.52 -7.41
N GLY A 379 -27.58 28.95 -8.61
CA GLY A 379 -27.04 29.62 -9.80
C GLY A 379 -25.52 29.80 -9.78
N PRO A 380 -24.98 30.73 -10.59
CA PRO A 380 -23.54 30.89 -10.80
C PRO A 380 -22.75 31.32 -9.53
N GLY A 381 -23.44 31.79 -8.49
CA GLY A 381 -22.83 32.15 -7.20
C GLY A 381 -22.44 30.96 -6.31
N ALA A 382 -22.81 29.73 -6.67
CA ALA A 382 -22.49 28.52 -5.89
C ALA A 382 -20.98 28.33 -5.61
N GLY A 383 -20.11 28.79 -6.51
CA GLY A 383 -18.65 28.75 -6.30
C GLY A 383 -18.21 29.57 -5.08
N ARG A 384 -18.92 30.67 -4.77
CA ARG A 384 -18.65 31.49 -3.56
C ARG A 384 -19.03 30.75 -2.29
N LEU A 385 -20.18 30.07 -2.27
CA LEU A 385 -20.59 29.22 -1.14
C LEU A 385 -19.56 28.12 -0.86
N LEU A 386 -19.13 27.42 -1.91
CA LEU A 386 -18.13 26.36 -1.75
C LEU A 386 -16.77 26.91 -1.30
N ALA A 387 -16.37 28.08 -1.81
CA ALA A 387 -15.16 28.75 -1.37
C ALA A 387 -15.24 29.20 0.09
N ALA A 388 -16.38 29.71 0.54
CA ALA A 388 -16.62 30.10 1.93
C ALA A 388 -16.55 28.89 2.87
N PHE A 389 -17.20 27.79 2.50
CA PHE A 389 -17.07 26.51 3.21
C PHE A 389 -15.61 26.04 3.29
N CYS A 390 -14.89 26.05 2.17
CA CYS A 390 -13.47 25.68 2.14
C CYS A 390 -12.62 26.54 3.08
N ARG A 391 -12.84 27.86 3.12
CA ARG A 391 -12.14 28.77 4.04
C ARG A 391 -12.47 28.47 5.49
N GLY A 392 -13.76 28.37 5.85
CA GLY A 392 -14.20 28.08 7.22
C GLY A 392 -13.67 26.75 7.76
N HIS A 393 -13.51 25.74 6.90
CA HIS A 393 -12.97 24.43 7.28
C HIS A 393 -11.47 24.25 7.02
N ALA A 394 -10.74 25.31 6.62
CA ALA A 394 -9.31 25.26 6.25
C ALA A 394 -8.99 24.15 5.21
N LEU A 395 -9.91 23.90 4.29
CA LEU A 395 -9.78 22.90 3.23
C LEU A 395 -9.39 23.57 1.91
N ARG A 396 -8.47 22.95 1.17
CA ARG A 396 -8.28 23.33 -0.24
C ARG A 396 -9.42 22.72 -1.05
N ARG A 397 -9.89 23.43 -2.09
CA ARG A 397 -10.91 22.91 -3.02
C ARG A 397 -10.55 21.52 -3.55
N GLY A 398 -9.28 21.29 -3.90
CA GLY A 398 -8.80 20.00 -4.39
C GLY A 398 -8.82 18.86 -3.37
N ASP A 399 -9.03 19.14 -2.09
CA ASP A 399 -9.06 18.14 -1.01
C ASP A 399 -10.50 17.75 -0.62
N LEU A 400 -11.50 18.40 -1.22
CA LEU A 400 -12.91 18.03 -1.08
C LEU A 400 -13.17 16.61 -1.57
N THR A 401 -14.01 15.90 -0.83
CA THR A 401 -14.42 14.51 -1.08
C THR A 401 -15.89 14.35 -0.73
N THR A 402 -16.51 13.24 -1.11
CA THR A 402 -17.90 12.94 -0.75
C THR A 402 -18.11 12.74 0.76
N ASP A 403 -17.05 12.52 1.54
CA ASP A 403 -17.13 12.45 3.01
C ASP A 403 -17.48 13.82 3.64
N HIS A 404 -17.21 14.93 2.95
CA HIS A 404 -17.48 16.28 3.46
C HIS A 404 -18.92 16.75 3.24
N ILE A 405 -19.76 15.96 2.55
CA ILE A 405 -21.13 16.35 2.19
C ILE A 405 -22.00 16.64 3.42
N ASP A 406 -21.84 15.89 4.50
CA ASP A 406 -22.59 16.15 5.75
C ASP A 406 -22.21 17.50 6.36
N ALA A 407 -20.92 17.85 6.33
CA ALA A 407 -20.43 19.14 6.84
C ALA A 407 -20.91 20.30 5.97
N ILE A 408 -20.96 20.12 4.65
CA ILE A 408 -21.53 21.11 3.72
C ILE A 408 -23.01 21.31 4.01
N ALA A 409 -23.77 20.24 4.26
CA ALA A 409 -25.18 20.34 4.62
C ALA A 409 -25.38 21.15 5.91
N SER A 410 -24.61 20.85 6.96
CA SER A 410 -24.65 21.62 8.21
C SER A 410 -24.27 23.10 8.01
N PHE A 411 -23.25 23.38 7.20
CA PHE A 411 -22.84 24.75 6.88
C PHE A 411 -23.95 25.55 6.16
N LEU A 412 -24.65 24.92 5.21
CA LEU A 412 -25.76 25.56 4.50
C LEU A 412 -26.95 25.81 5.44
N ASP A 413 -27.28 24.86 6.32
CA ASP A 413 -28.35 25.01 7.30
C ASP A 413 -28.04 26.15 8.29
N GLU A 414 -26.79 26.27 8.74
CA GLU A 414 -26.33 27.36 9.61
C GLU A 414 -26.40 28.73 8.91
N ALA A 415 -25.96 28.82 7.66
CA ALA A 415 -26.02 30.04 6.86
C ALA A 415 -27.46 30.55 6.66
N VAL A 416 -28.41 29.64 6.46
CA VAL A 416 -29.83 29.99 6.33
C VAL A 416 -30.44 30.34 7.70
N GLY A 417 -29.99 29.70 8.77
CA GLY A 417 -30.38 30.01 10.14
C GLY A 417 -30.03 31.45 10.53
N ASP A 418 -28.79 31.86 10.31
CA ASP A 418 -28.29 33.21 10.59
C ASP A 418 -29.03 34.29 9.76
N LEU A 419 -29.32 33.98 8.50
CA LEU A 419 -30.06 34.87 7.61
C LEU A 419 -31.54 35.01 8.05
N ALA A 420 -32.19 33.92 8.44
CA ALA A 420 -33.57 33.96 8.90
C ALA A 420 -33.73 34.61 10.28
N GLY A 421 -32.66 34.67 11.09
CA GLY A 421 -32.63 35.41 12.35
C GLY A 421 -32.51 36.92 12.17
N THR A 422 -32.02 37.37 11.01
CA THR A 422 -31.76 38.79 10.70
C THR A 422 -32.74 39.40 9.70
N ALA A 423 -33.34 38.59 8.81
CA ALA A 423 -34.29 39.04 7.79
C ALA A 423 -35.75 39.09 8.30
N GLY A 424 -36.44 40.20 8.05
CA GLY A 424 -37.83 40.43 8.49
C GLY A 424 -38.92 39.71 7.67
N ASP A 425 -38.57 38.99 6.60
CA ASP A 425 -39.54 38.41 5.66
C ASP A 425 -39.58 36.87 5.72
N ALA A 426 -40.55 36.34 6.48
CA ALA A 426 -40.66 34.90 6.77
C ALA A 426 -40.86 34.03 5.51
N LYS A 427 -41.40 34.60 4.44
CA LYS A 427 -41.67 33.87 3.19
C LYS A 427 -40.41 33.65 2.36
N ALA A 428 -39.51 34.63 2.31
CA ALA A 428 -38.21 34.54 1.66
C ALA A 428 -37.32 33.51 2.36
N ALA A 429 -37.26 33.56 3.70
CA ALA A 429 -36.54 32.58 4.51
C ALA A 429 -37.04 31.15 4.29
N GLN A 430 -38.36 30.96 4.14
CA GLN A 430 -38.93 29.65 3.85
C GLN A 430 -38.56 29.14 2.45
N SER A 431 -38.57 30.01 1.43
CA SER A 431 -38.15 29.62 0.07
C SER A 431 -36.67 29.24 0.00
N LEU A 432 -35.80 29.95 0.72
CA LEU A 432 -34.38 29.60 0.83
C LEU A 432 -34.17 28.26 1.55
N ARG A 433 -34.90 27.99 2.63
CA ARG A 433 -34.86 26.67 3.31
C ARG A 433 -35.24 25.53 2.37
N GLU A 434 -36.26 25.72 1.52
CA GLU A 434 -36.67 24.72 0.53
C GLU A 434 -35.60 24.50 -0.54
N GLN A 435 -34.93 25.56 -0.99
CA GLN A 435 -33.80 25.45 -1.94
C GLN A 435 -32.60 24.71 -1.32
N VAL A 436 -32.27 25.01 -0.06
CA VAL A 436 -31.20 24.33 0.69
C VAL A 436 -31.54 22.86 0.91
N ALA A 437 -32.76 22.55 1.32
CA ALA A 437 -33.21 21.16 1.47
C ALA A 437 -33.12 20.38 0.14
N SER A 438 -33.45 21.02 -0.98
CA SER A 438 -33.29 20.43 -2.32
C SER A 438 -31.81 20.17 -2.66
N ALA A 439 -30.94 21.16 -2.42
CA ALA A 439 -29.50 21.04 -2.65
C ALA A 439 -28.87 19.94 -1.78
N VAL A 440 -29.20 19.91 -0.48
CA VAL A 440 -28.73 18.89 0.46
C VAL A 440 -29.21 17.50 0.06
N SER A 441 -30.47 17.36 -0.36
CA SER A 441 -30.99 16.09 -0.88
C SER A 441 -30.20 15.61 -2.11
N ALA A 442 -29.88 16.51 -3.04
CA ALA A 442 -29.07 16.20 -4.22
C ALA A 442 -27.62 15.83 -3.85
N LEU A 443 -27.00 16.53 -2.90
CA LEU A 443 -25.67 16.21 -2.39
C LEU A 443 -25.65 14.85 -1.69
N CYS A 444 -26.65 14.54 -0.85
CA CYS A 444 -26.80 13.24 -0.20
C CYS A 444 -27.00 12.12 -1.23
N ALA A 445 -27.79 12.35 -2.29
CA ALA A 445 -27.93 11.41 -3.38
C ALA A 445 -26.60 11.18 -4.11
N PHE A 446 -25.82 12.23 -4.36
CA PHE A 446 -24.47 12.11 -4.93
C PHE A 446 -23.53 11.30 -4.03
N ARG A 447 -23.54 11.53 -2.71
CA ARG A 447 -22.77 10.75 -1.74
C ARG A 447 -23.10 9.27 -1.77
N ALA A 448 -24.38 8.94 -1.91
CA ALA A 448 -24.88 7.56 -1.88
C ALA A 448 -24.56 6.77 -3.15
N ARG A 449 -24.21 7.43 -4.25
CA ARG A 449 -23.85 6.77 -5.52
C ARG A 449 -22.55 5.99 -5.39
N ASN A 450 -22.57 4.74 -5.85
CA ASN A 450 -21.35 3.94 -5.95
C ASN A 450 -20.47 4.42 -7.13
N PRO A 451 -19.16 4.17 -7.11
CA PRO A 451 -18.27 4.55 -8.21
C PRO A 451 -18.69 3.98 -9.57
N ALA A 452 -19.30 2.78 -9.60
CA ALA A 452 -19.81 2.17 -10.82
C ALA A 452 -20.95 2.97 -11.47
N SER A 453 -21.89 3.51 -10.67
CA SER A 453 -22.97 4.37 -11.16
C SER A 453 -22.44 5.74 -11.60
N LEU A 454 -21.48 6.30 -10.86
CA LEU A 454 -20.82 7.55 -11.25
C LEU A 454 -20.08 7.39 -12.57
N ALA A 455 -19.44 6.24 -12.83
CA ALA A 455 -18.78 5.97 -14.09
C ALA A 455 -19.70 6.00 -15.32
N GLY A 456 -21.02 5.90 -15.13
CA GLY A 456 -22.03 6.00 -16.20
C GLY A 456 -22.06 7.36 -16.93
N GLY A 457 -21.49 8.41 -16.33
CA GLY A 457 -21.27 9.69 -17.00
C GLY A 457 -22.38 10.73 -16.87
N ASP A 458 -23.44 10.43 -16.10
CA ASP A 458 -24.55 11.35 -15.79
C ASP A 458 -24.13 12.38 -14.73
N TRP A 459 -23.23 13.28 -15.14
CA TRP A 459 -22.55 14.24 -14.29
C TRP A 459 -23.13 15.63 -14.45
N PRO A 460 -23.70 16.23 -13.38
CA PRO A 460 -24.07 17.63 -13.35
C PRO A 460 -22.97 18.57 -13.87
N SER A 461 -21.70 18.29 -13.58
CA SER A 461 -20.58 19.11 -14.03
C SER A 461 -20.40 19.16 -15.56
N ARG A 462 -20.85 18.13 -16.30
CA ARG A 462 -20.78 18.10 -17.76
C ARG A 462 -21.87 18.93 -18.43
N GLU A 463 -23.02 19.08 -17.77
CA GLU A 463 -24.17 19.81 -18.29
C GLU A 463 -24.06 21.32 -18.02
N ALA A 464 -23.37 21.72 -16.94
CA ALA A 464 -23.22 23.12 -16.53
C ALA A 464 -22.51 24.01 -17.58
N GLY A 465 -21.82 23.43 -18.56
CA GLY A 465 -21.19 24.17 -19.67
C GLY A 465 -22.11 24.53 -20.83
N ALA A 466 -23.39 24.12 -20.82
CA ALA A 466 -24.27 24.19 -22.00
C ALA A 466 -25.39 25.24 -21.94
N THR A 467 -25.52 26.03 -20.87
CA THR A 467 -26.57 27.05 -20.76
C THR A 467 -25.99 28.46 -20.86
N ASP A 468 -25.71 28.87 -22.09
CA ASP A 468 -25.77 30.27 -22.48
C ASP A 468 -27.25 30.52 -22.84
N GLN A 469 -28.08 30.83 -21.84
CA GLN A 469 -29.49 31.18 -22.06
C GLN A 469 -29.69 32.68 -21.87
N ASP A 470 -30.26 33.29 -22.91
CA ASP A 470 -30.61 34.70 -23.05
C ASP A 470 -31.16 35.33 -21.76
N LEU A 471 -30.47 36.38 -21.31
CA LEU A 471 -30.82 37.22 -20.17
C LEU A 471 -32.07 38.06 -20.46
N ILE A 472 -33.23 37.52 -20.10
CA ILE A 472 -34.42 38.34 -19.79
C ILE A 472 -34.77 38.10 -18.32
N VAL A 473 -34.25 38.98 -17.45
CA VAL A 473 -34.52 38.92 -16.00
C VAL A 473 -35.90 39.51 -15.73
N THR A 474 -36.82 38.68 -15.25
CA THR A 474 -38.13 39.11 -14.76
C THR A 474 -38.04 39.69 -13.34
N ALA A 475 -38.97 40.56 -12.95
CA ALA A 475 -38.97 41.18 -11.62
C ALA A 475 -39.01 40.17 -10.46
N GLY A 476 -39.55 38.96 -10.67
CA GLY A 476 -39.51 37.87 -9.70
C GLY A 476 -38.13 37.21 -9.56
N GLU A 477 -37.33 37.20 -10.63
CA GLU A 477 -35.94 36.70 -10.60
C GLU A 477 -35.00 37.72 -9.95
N TYR A 478 -35.31 39.02 -10.04
CA TYR A 478 -34.56 40.06 -9.34
C TYR A 478 -34.61 39.90 -7.81
N TRP A 479 -35.79 39.62 -7.23
CA TRP A 479 -35.93 39.39 -5.79
C TRP A 479 -35.25 38.10 -5.33
N LYS A 480 -35.33 37.02 -6.12
CA LYS A 480 -34.56 35.78 -5.88
C LYS A 480 -33.05 36.01 -5.94
N GLY A 481 -32.58 36.90 -6.82
CA GLY A 481 -31.19 37.32 -6.89
C GLY A 481 -30.71 38.00 -5.61
N LYS A 482 -31.53 38.88 -5.02
CA LYS A 482 -31.21 39.55 -3.76
C LYS A 482 -31.16 38.59 -2.57
N GLU A 483 -32.12 37.67 -2.47
CA GLU A 483 -32.16 36.64 -1.42
C GLU A 483 -30.94 35.70 -1.46
N THR A 484 -30.53 35.30 -2.67
CA THR A 484 -29.33 34.46 -2.87
C THR A 484 -28.04 35.22 -2.58
N GLU A 485 -27.99 36.52 -2.88
CA GLU A 485 -26.85 37.37 -2.55
C GLU A 485 -26.69 37.59 -1.03
N GLU A 486 -27.79 37.75 -0.29
CA GLU A 486 -27.77 37.82 1.17
C GLU A 486 -27.33 36.48 1.79
N LEU A 487 -27.74 35.34 1.22
CA LEU A 487 -27.21 34.01 1.59
C LEU A 487 -25.70 33.93 1.37
N PHE A 488 -25.19 34.40 0.22
CA PHE A 488 -23.75 34.42 -0.05
C PHE A 488 -23.00 35.32 0.94
N ALA A 489 -23.58 36.46 1.33
CA ALA A 489 -22.99 37.33 2.34
C ALA A 489 -22.95 36.67 3.73
N SER A 490 -24.00 35.98 4.15
CA SER A 490 -24.02 35.22 5.40
C SER A 490 -23.04 34.04 5.38
N ALA A 491 -22.95 33.32 4.26
CA ALA A 491 -21.98 32.24 4.10
C ALA A 491 -20.54 32.77 4.07
N ASP A 492 -20.28 33.90 3.40
CA ASP A 492 -18.97 34.56 3.43
C ASP A 492 -18.64 35.05 4.85
N ALA A 493 -19.62 35.54 5.61
CA ALA A 493 -19.45 35.91 7.01
C ALA A 493 -19.12 34.68 7.88
N LEU A 494 -19.83 33.56 7.73
CA LEU A 494 -19.50 32.29 8.40
C LEU A 494 -18.13 31.75 8.00
N GLY A 495 -17.79 31.84 6.71
CA GLY A 495 -16.48 31.44 6.19
C GLY A 495 -15.34 32.40 6.58
N ALA A 496 -15.68 33.62 7.00
CA ALA A 496 -14.76 34.63 7.54
C ALA A 496 -14.77 34.72 9.07
N ARG A 497 -15.73 34.05 9.75
CA ARG A 497 -15.67 33.78 11.18
C ARG A 497 -14.48 32.87 11.37
N ASP A 498 -13.40 33.51 11.73
CA ASP A 498 -12.13 32.87 11.92
C ASP A 498 -12.34 31.79 13.00
N PRO A 499 -12.03 30.50 12.77
CA PRO A 499 -12.31 29.41 13.71
C PRO A 499 -11.32 29.44 14.88
N LEU A 500 -11.03 30.63 15.39
CA LEU A 500 -10.15 30.98 16.49
C LEU A 500 -10.65 30.34 17.78
N TYR A 501 -11.96 30.32 18.01
CA TYR A 501 -12.55 29.61 19.14
C TYR A 501 -12.33 28.11 19.07
N ASP A 502 -12.58 27.48 17.92
CA ASP A 502 -12.44 26.02 17.78
C ASP A 502 -10.98 25.58 17.78
N ARG A 503 -10.09 26.37 17.17
CA ARG A 503 -8.65 26.15 17.22
C ARG A 503 -8.12 26.33 18.65
N ALA A 504 -8.53 27.39 19.37
CA ALA A 504 -8.18 27.57 20.77
C ALA A 504 -8.74 26.43 21.65
N ARG A 505 -10.01 26.03 21.45
CA ARG A 505 -10.65 24.91 22.15
C ARG A 505 -9.89 23.62 21.96
N SER A 506 -9.44 23.32 20.75
CA SER A 506 -8.66 22.11 20.48
C SER A 506 -7.34 22.06 21.27
N ILE A 507 -6.65 23.19 21.41
CA ILE A 507 -5.39 23.29 22.19
C ILE A 507 -5.67 23.14 23.69
N PHE A 508 -6.68 23.84 24.21
CA PHE A 508 -7.04 23.75 25.62
C PHE A 508 -7.48 22.33 26.00
N VAL A 509 -8.24 21.64 25.14
CA VAL A 509 -8.69 20.26 25.37
C VAL A 509 -7.54 19.25 25.21
N GLU A 510 -6.61 19.46 24.27
CA GLU A 510 -5.43 18.61 24.09
C GLU A 510 -4.53 18.62 25.34
N HIS A 511 -4.36 19.79 25.97
CA HIS A 511 -3.45 19.96 27.10
C HIS A 511 -4.10 19.81 28.48
N LEU A 512 -5.35 20.24 28.67
CA LEU A 512 -6.04 20.21 29.97
C LEU A 512 -7.18 19.17 30.02
N GLY A 513 -7.35 18.36 28.98
CA GLY A 513 -8.44 17.39 28.86
C GLY A 513 -9.81 18.07 28.84
N ASN A 514 -10.84 17.35 29.31
CA ASN A 514 -12.22 17.86 29.29
C ASN A 514 -12.44 19.13 30.13
N ALA A 515 -11.54 19.43 31.08
CA ALA A 515 -11.59 20.66 31.86
C ALA A 515 -11.15 21.91 31.05
N GLY A 516 -10.37 21.72 29.98
CA GLY A 516 -9.85 22.80 29.15
C GLY A 516 -10.93 23.64 28.47
N GLU A 517 -12.06 23.04 28.10
CA GLU A 517 -13.20 23.78 27.53
C GLU A 517 -13.84 24.71 28.57
N GLY A 518 -13.94 24.27 29.82
CA GLY A 518 -14.47 25.09 30.92
C GLY A 518 -13.59 26.30 31.22
N VAL A 519 -12.26 26.09 31.23
CA VAL A 519 -11.28 27.17 31.42
C VAL A 519 -11.35 28.18 30.27
N LEU A 520 -11.39 27.71 29.02
CA LEU A 520 -11.50 28.60 27.85
C LEU A 520 -12.78 29.45 27.90
N ARG A 521 -13.94 28.85 28.24
CA ARG A 521 -15.19 29.60 28.36
C ARG A 521 -15.17 30.64 29.48
N LEU A 522 -14.54 30.32 30.61
CA LEU A 522 -14.39 31.27 31.72
C LEU A 522 -13.54 32.47 31.30
N GLU A 523 -12.44 32.22 30.59
CA GLU A 523 -11.53 33.28 30.13
C GLU A 523 -12.15 34.16 29.03
N ILE A 524 -12.95 33.57 28.14
CA ILE A 524 -13.74 34.32 27.15
C ILE A 524 -14.81 35.17 27.84
N ALA A 525 -15.52 34.62 28.83
CA ALA A 525 -16.50 35.38 29.60
C ALA A 525 -15.86 36.57 30.36
N ARG A 526 -14.62 36.41 30.85
CA ARG A 526 -13.82 37.50 31.48
C ARG A 526 -13.31 38.54 30.50
N LEU A 527 -13.31 38.25 29.20
CA LEU A 527 -13.08 39.24 28.15
C LEU A 527 -14.35 40.01 27.78
N GLY A 528 -15.52 39.61 28.32
CA GLY A 528 -16.81 40.23 28.02
C GLY A 528 -17.27 39.98 26.60
N LYS A 529 -16.76 38.93 25.95
CA LYS A 529 -17.03 38.60 24.55
C LYS A 529 -17.74 37.25 24.44
N THR A 530 -18.46 37.05 23.36
CA THR A 530 -18.98 35.74 22.99
C THR A 530 -17.92 34.94 22.20
N PRO A 531 -17.99 33.60 22.17
CA PRO A 531 -17.08 32.76 21.37
C PRO A 531 -16.99 33.17 19.89
N GLU A 532 -18.07 33.76 19.37
CA GLU A 532 -18.22 34.19 17.98
C GLU A 532 -17.56 35.56 17.70
N GLU A 533 -17.19 36.32 18.73
CA GLU A 533 -16.60 37.68 18.65
C GLU A 533 -15.07 37.69 18.86
N LEU A 534 -14.44 36.52 18.89
CA LEU A 534 -13.01 36.39 19.15
C LEU A 534 -12.18 36.83 17.95
N THR A 535 -11.30 37.81 18.17
CA THR A 535 -10.31 38.26 17.18
C THR A 535 -8.92 37.69 17.50
N SER A 536 -7.99 37.73 16.54
CA SER A 536 -6.59 37.30 16.75
C SER A 536 -5.90 38.05 17.91
N ALA A 537 -6.20 39.34 18.10
CA ALA A 537 -5.74 40.13 19.23
C ALA A 537 -6.31 39.63 20.59
N ASP A 538 -7.51 39.05 20.59
CA ASP A 538 -8.09 38.45 21.80
C ASP A 538 -7.46 37.09 22.12
N ILE A 539 -7.00 36.33 21.12
CA ILE A 539 -6.22 35.10 21.37
C ILE A 539 -4.91 35.41 22.09
N VAL A 540 -4.21 36.47 21.71
CA VAL A 540 -2.98 36.90 22.42
C VAL A 540 -3.29 37.21 23.88
N ARG A 541 -4.40 37.92 24.13
CA ARG A 541 -4.87 38.25 25.49
C ARG A 541 -5.31 37.00 26.27
N LEU A 542 -5.95 36.04 25.61
CA LEU A 542 -6.29 34.73 26.19
C LEU A 542 -5.04 33.94 26.56
N ALA A 543 -4.01 33.95 25.70
CA ALA A 543 -2.75 33.24 25.95
C ALA A 543 -2.01 33.82 27.17
N ASP A 544 -1.98 35.15 27.31
CA ASP A 544 -1.35 35.80 28.46
C ASP A 544 -2.18 35.62 29.73
N ARG A 545 -3.51 35.76 29.69
CA ARG A 545 -4.38 35.57 30.86
C ARG A 545 -4.43 34.12 31.34
N ALA A 546 -4.65 33.17 30.43
CA ALA A 546 -4.65 31.75 30.78
C ALA A 546 -3.31 31.34 31.40
N SER A 547 -2.18 31.90 30.96
CA SER A 547 -0.89 31.65 31.59
C SER A 547 -0.82 32.14 33.04
N VAL A 548 -1.43 33.28 33.36
CA VAL A 548 -1.48 33.85 34.72
C VAL A 548 -2.44 33.08 35.63
N ASP A 549 -3.65 32.81 35.16
CA ASP A 549 -4.67 32.10 35.93
C ASP A 549 -4.30 30.63 36.17
N LEU A 550 -3.75 29.94 35.17
CA LEU A 550 -3.32 28.57 35.31
C LEU A 550 -1.99 28.44 36.09
N ALA A 551 -1.11 29.45 36.05
CA ALA A 551 0.04 29.52 36.94
C ALA A 551 -0.41 29.68 38.41
N ALA A 552 -1.42 30.50 38.68
CA ALA A 552 -2.01 30.62 40.01
C ALA A 552 -2.65 29.30 40.48
N MET A 553 -3.27 28.52 39.58
CA MET A 553 -3.76 27.17 39.88
C MET A 553 -2.61 26.19 40.15
N ALA A 554 -1.48 26.31 39.46
CA ALA A 554 -0.29 25.49 39.69
C ALA A 554 0.41 25.79 41.03
N GLU A 555 0.25 26.99 41.61
CA GLU A 555 0.77 27.32 42.94
C GLU A 555 0.02 26.61 44.08
N VAL A 556 -1.20 26.14 43.83
CA VAL A 556 -2.02 25.37 44.79
C VAL A 556 -1.58 23.90 44.86
N ILE A 557 -0.70 23.46 43.95
CA ILE A 557 -0.26 22.05 43.87
C ILE A 557 1.02 21.85 44.70
N ASP A 558 0.88 21.11 45.80
CA ASP A 558 1.96 20.83 46.76
C ASP A 558 3.06 19.87 46.24
N LEU A 559 2.86 19.27 45.06
CA LEU A 559 3.80 18.31 44.45
C LEU A 559 4.75 19.01 43.45
N PRO A 560 6.07 19.10 43.72
CA PRO A 560 7.00 19.86 42.89
C PRO A 560 7.10 19.37 41.43
N ARG A 561 6.99 18.05 41.23
CA ARG A 561 7.04 17.44 39.88
C ARG A 561 5.81 17.76 39.03
N GLU A 562 4.63 17.76 39.63
CA GLU A 562 3.38 18.09 38.93
C GLU A 562 3.27 19.58 38.64
N ARG A 563 3.77 20.43 39.57
CA ARG A 563 3.88 21.88 39.35
C ARG A 563 4.77 22.21 38.15
N GLN A 564 5.91 21.53 38.00
CA GLN A 564 6.82 21.76 36.89
C GLN A 564 6.27 21.24 35.55
N ARG A 565 5.62 20.06 35.57
CA ARG A 565 4.93 19.52 34.39
C ARG A 565 3.82 20.44 33.89
N LEU A 566 2.98 20.96 34.78
CA LEU A 566 1.94 21.91 34.43
C LEU A 566 2.53 23.22 33.90
N SER A 567 3.62 23.73 34.48
CA SER A 567 4.30 24.91 33.96
C SER A 567 4.76 24.73 32.50
N ASP A 568 5.34 23.56 32.16
CA ASP A 568 5.79 23.26 30.80
C ASP A 568 4.62 23.08 29.82
N GLU A 569 3.52 22.44 30.26
CA GLU A 569 2.29 22.30 29.49
C GLU A 569 1.62 23.66 29.23
N LEU A 570 1.66 24.57 30.20
CA LEU A 570 1.13 25.93 30.08
C LEU A 570 1.95 26.81 29.14
N GLU A 571 3.28 26.69 29.17
CA GLU A 571 4.15 27.38 28.23
C GLU A 571 3.94 26.87 26.79
N SER A 572 3.68 25.56 26.64
CA SER A 572 3.28 24.96 25.36
C SER A 572 1.94 25.48 24.86
N VAL A 573 0.92 25.57 25.72
CA VAL A 573 -0.39 26.16 25.39
C VAL A 573 -0.21 27.61 24.93
N ARG A 574 0.54 28.43 25.69
CA ARG A 574 0.82 29.83 25.33
C ARG A 574 1.51 29.95 23.96
N LYS A 575 2.56 29.16 23.71
CA LYS A 575 3.28 29.16 22.43
C LYS A 575 2.38 28.77 21.26
N ARG A 576 1.50 27.78 21.43
CA ARG A 576 0.56 27.34 20.39
C ARG A 576 -0.57 28.33 20.14
N LEU A 577 -1.08 29.00 21.18
CA LEU A 577 -2.07 30.07 21.03
C LEU A 577 -1.47 31.30 20.33
N LEU A 578 -0.24 31.69 20.69
CA LEU A 578 0.47 32.77 20.01
C LEU A 578 0.78 32.42 18.54
N ALA A 579 1.03 31.15 18.23
CA ALA A 579 1.20 30.70 16.84
C ALA A 579 -0.08 30.83 16.02
N ILE A 580 -1.26 30.54 16.60
CA ILE A 580 -2.55 30.78 15.92
C ILE A 580 -2.78 32.27 15.68
N ALA A 581 -2.43 33.12 16.64
CA ALA A 581 -2.63 34.57 16.52
C ALA A 581 -1.61 35.26 15.59
N GLY A 582 -0.49 34.61 15.26
CA GLY A 582 0.62 35.17 14.49
C GLY A 582 0.69 34.76 13.01
N ASP A 583 -0.19 33.88 12.54
CA ASP A 583 -0.27 33.47 11.12
C ASP A 583 -1.04 34.49 10.23
N ASP A 584 -1.47 35.61 10.81
CA ASP A 584 -2.20 36.73 10.14
C ASP A 584 -1.29 37.92 9.72
N ALA A 585 0.01 37.71 9.53
CA ALA A 585 0.94 38.71 9.00
C ALA A 585 1.38 38.43 7.56
#